data_AF-A0A966EU44-F1
#
_entry.id   AF-A0A966EU44-F1
#
_cell.length_a   1.000
_cell.length_b   1.000
_cell.length_c   1.000
_cell.angle_alpha   90.00
_cell.angle_beta   90.00
_cell.angle_gamma   90.00
#
_symmetry.space_group_name_H-M   'P 1'
#
loop_
_entity.id
_entity.type
_entity.pdbx_description
1 polymer ?
#
loop_
_entity_poly.entity_id
_entity_poly.type
_entity_poly.pdbx_seq_one_letter_code
_entity_poly.pdbx_strand_id
1 'polypeptide(L)'
;MTDDNLDPGWRPAIRALPMMVFPFVGMSRAAKSPDSLMVMRALWMLFVGAIAVMGVMAVLVSSADGVEGAMGQGLALLIAGGCSVFAQLLAGRLVADADLSGEAAFVPSFQRWFFVRVAAAEIAALVSFAMFIASAAALVYIVGGAVSLAAMWDARPGRTRLGRLQDSADDEGTGLEVVRSLKCRGLTR
;
A
#
# COMPACT_ATOMS: atom_id res chain seq x y z
N MET A 1 -20.54 -2.24 -24.84
CA MET A 1 -19.52 -2.52 -23.80
C MET A 1 -18.16 -2.33 -24.42
N THR A 2 -17.55 -1.17 -24.22
CA THR A 2 -16.27 -0.77 -24.82
C THR A 2 -15.10 -1.19 -23.92
N ASP A 3 -13.96 -1.51 -24.54
CA ASP A 3 -12.72 -2.05 -23.96
C ASP A 3 -12.08 -1.26 -22.79
N ASP A 4 -12.62 -0.10 -22.40
CA ASP A 4 -12.17 0.67 -21.23
C ASP A 4 -12.41 -0.04 -19.88
N ASN A 5 -13.28 -1.06 -19.86
CA ASN A 5 -13.46 -1.96 -18.73
C ASN A 5 -12.32 -2.98 -18.56
N LEU A 6 -11.48 -3.18 -19.59
CA LEU A 6 -10.48 -4.24 -19.60
C LEU A 6 -9.10 -3.85 -19.07
N ASP A 7 -8.82 -2.57 -18.80
CA ASP A 7 -7.70 -2.16 -17.95
C ASP A 7 -7.86 -0.77 -17.31
N PRO A 8 -8.47 -0.66 -16.11
CA PRO A 8 -8.50 0.62 -15.44
C PRO A 8 -7.06 0.91 -14.97
N GLY A 9 -6.42 1.94 -15.52
CA GLY A 9 -5.31 2.67 -14.90
C GLY A 9 -3.98 1.95 -14.60
N TRP A 10 -3.82 0.63 -14.76
CA TRP A 10 -2.56 -0.07 -14.44
C TRP A 10 -1.43 0.24 -15.41
N ARG A 11 -1.67 0.16 -16.73
CA ARG A 11 -0.68 0.57 -17.74
C ARG A 11 -0.19 2.02 -17.56
N PRO A 12 -1.07 3.02 -17.37
CA PRO A 12 -0.66 4.38 -17.00
C PRO A 12 0.14 4.45 -15.71
N ALA A 13 -0.29 3.75 -14.65
CA ALA A 13 0.42 3.72 -13.37
C ALA A 13 1.84 3.15 -13.51
N ILE A 14 2.02 2.09 -14.31
CA ILE A 14 3.33 1.48 -14.58
C ILE A 14 4.24 2.48 -15.32
N ARG A 15 3.70 3.23 -16.29
CA ARG A 15 4.47 4.26 -17.00
C ARG A 15 4.85 5.45 -16.11
N ALA A 16 4.05 5.73 -15.07
CA ALA A 16 4.30 6.82 -14.13
C ALA A 16 5.36 6.49 -13.06
N LEU A 17 5.58 5.21 -12.76
CA LEU A 17 6.48 4.72 -11.70
C LEU A 17 7.87 5.39 -11.69
N PRO A 18 8.63 5.44 -12.80
CA PRO A 18 10.00 5.98 -12.78
C PRO A 18 10.06 7.44 -12.31
N MET A 19 9.02 8.22 -12.63
CA MET A 19 8.93 9.63 -12.26
C MET A 19 8.41 9.83 -10.83
N MET A 20 7.74 8.83 -10.25
CA MET A 20 7.23 8.87 -8.87
C MET A 20 8.27 8.49 -7.81
N VAL A 21 9.37 7.83 -8.20
CA VAL A 21 10.49 7.53 -7.29
C VAL A 21 11.13 8.81 -6.75
N PHE A 22 11.12 9.89 -7.54
CA PHE A 22 11.67 11.19 -7.11
C PHE A 22 10.64 11.96 -6.27
N PRO A 23 10.89 12.23 -4.98
CA PRO A 23 9.86 12.72 -4.04
C PRO A 23 9.13 13.97 -4.53
N PHE A 24 9.87 14.99 -4.95
CA PHE A 24 9.29 16.27 -5.38
C PHE A 24 8.56 16.18 -6.73
N VAL A 25 9.07 15.37 -7.67
CA VAL A 25 8.46 15.19 -8.99
C VAL A 25 7.19 14.34 -8.89
N GLY A 26 7.26 13.26 -8.10
CA GLY A 26 6.14 12.37 -7.81
C GLY A 26 5.01 13.10 -7.12
N MET A 27 5.31 13.87 -6.06
CA MET A 27 4.31 14.63 -5.31
C MET A 27 3.65 15.72 -6.17
N SER A 28 4.43 16.45 -6.98
CA SER A 28 3.87 17.46 -7.91
C SER A 28 2.94 16.84 -8.96
N ARG A 29 3.30 15.68 -9.51
CA ARG A 29 2.44 14.96 -10.48
C ARG A 29 1.20 14.38 -9.84
N ALA A 30 1.33 13.75 -8.67
CA ALA A 30 0.20 13.19 -7.93
C ALA A 30 -0.83 14.29 -7.61
N ALA A 31 -0.37 15.45 -7.13
CA ALA A 31 -1.23 16.59 -6.79
C ALA A 31 -1.95 17.21 -7.99
N LYS A 32 -1.42 17.03 -9.21
CA LYS A 32 -1.99 17.55 -10.46
C LYS A 32 -2.81 16.51 -11.23
N SER A 33 -2.81 15.24 -10.81
CA SER A 33 -3.52 14.17 -11.51
C SER A 33 -5.02 14.28 -11.26
N PRO A 34 -5.87 14.35 -12.31
CA PRO A 34 -7.31 14.23 -12.16
C PRO A 34 -7.76 12.78 -11.90
N ASP A 35 -6.86 11.81 -12.08
CA ASP A 35 -7.13 10.38 -11.88
C ASP A 35 -6.47 9.93 -10.56
N SER A 36 -7.25 9.89 -9.48
CA SER A 36 -6.78 9.43 -8.17
C SER A 36 -6.53 7.92 -8.15
N LEU A 37 -7.29 7.14 -8.91
CA LEU A 37 -7.12 5.69 -8.99
C LEU A 37 -5.75 5.30 -9.57
N MET A 38 -5.31 5.99 -10.62
CA MET A 38 -3.98 5.81 -11.20
C MET A 38 -2.87 6.14 -10.19
N VAL A 39 -3.02 7.24 -9.46
CA VAL A 39 -2.04 7.66 -8.43
C VAL A 39 -1.95 6.63 -7.31
N MET A 40 -3.09 6.16 -6.78
CA MET A 40 -3.13 5.15 -5.73
C MET A 40 -2.48 3.83 -6.18
N ARG A 41 -2.71 3.40 -7.43
CA ARG A 41 -2.06 2.23 -8.01
C ARG A 41 -0.54 2.40 -8.12
N ALA A 42 -0.11 3.56 -8.58
CA ALA A 42 1.32 3.85 -8.71
C ALA A 42 2.01 3.91 -7.34
N LEU A 43 1.37 4.50 -6.33
CA LEU A 43 1.86 4.49 -4.94
C LEU A 43 1.94 3.07 -4.37
N TRP A 44 0.87 2.27 -4.56
CA TRP A 44 0.88 0.87 -4.13
C TRP A 44 2.05 0.10 -4.73
N MET A 45 2.32 0.24 -6.03
CA MET A 45 3.47 -0.38 -6.69
C MET A 45 4.81 0.13 -6.17
N LEU A 46 4.92 1.44 -5.90
CA LEU A 46 6.13 2.05 -5.35
C LEU A 46 6.48 1.43 -3.98
N PHE A 47 5.51 1.30 -3.10
CA PHE A 47 5.70 0.74 -1.76
C PHE A 47 6.00 -0.76 -1.80
N VAL A 48 5.31 -1.54 -2.65
CA VAL A 48 5.65 -2.96 -2.86
C VAL A 48 7.08 -3.09 -3.39
N GLY A 49 7.47 -2.25 -4.34
CA GLY A 49 8.83 -2.18 -4.86
C GLY A 49 9.86 -1.83 -3.79
N ALA A 50 9.56 -0.87 -2.92
CA ALA A 50 10.42 -0.48 -1.81
C ALA A 50 10.66 -1.65 -0.84
N ILE A 51 9.61 -2.39 -0.47
CA ILE A 51 9.72 -3.59 0.37
C ILE A 51 10.62 -4.64 -0.30
N ALA A 52 10.44 -4.89 -1.60
CA ALA A 52 11.28 -5.83 -2.32
C ALA A 52 12.76 -5.40 -2.34
N VAL A 53 13.04 -4.13 -2.65
CA VAL A 53 14.41 -3.57 -2.66
C VAL A 53 15.06 -3.65 -1.29
N MET A 54 14.35 -3.27 -0.23
CA MET A 54 14.83 -3.40 1.14
C MET A 54 15.11 -4.86 1.51
N GLY A 55 14.31 -5.81 1.03
CA GLY A 55 14.55 -7.25 1.22
C GLY A 55 15.84 -7.73 0.56
N VAL A 56 16.09 -7.31 -0.68
CA VAL A 56 17.35 -7.61 -1.36
C VAL A 56 18.53 -7.01 -0.59
N MET A 57 18.43 -5.76 -0.15
CA MET A 57 19.48 -5.13 0.65
C MET A 57 19.73 -5.86 1.98
N ALA A 58 18.67 -6.31 2.66
CA ALA A 58 18.80 -7.05 3.92
C ALA A 58 19.56 -8.37 3.72
N VAL A 59 19.26 -9.10 2.64
CA VAL A 59 19.97 -10.35 2.30
C VAL A 59 21.45 -10.06 2.00
N LEU A 60 21.73 -9.07 1.14
CA LEU A 60 23.11 -8.71 0.76
C LEU A 60 23.95 -8.31 1.97
N VAL A 61 23.41 -7.49 2.86
CA VAL A 61 24.09 -7.06 4.08
C VAL A 61 24.28 -8.22 5.05
N SER A 62 23.30 -9.10 5.23
CA SER A 62 23.44 -10.25 6.12
C SER A 62 24.45 -11.30 5.62
N SER A 63 24.71 -11.33 4.32
CA SER A 63 25.71 -12.21 3.70
C SER A 63 27.12 -11.63 3.67
N ALA A 64 27.29 -10.37 4.08
CA ALA A 64 28.60 -9.73 4.12
C ALA A 64 29.36 -10.17 5.37
N ASP A 65 30.63 -10.55 5.20
CA ASP A 65 31.48 -10.95 6.31
C ASP A 65 31.71 -9.79 7.30
N GLY A 66 31.71 -10.10 8.61
CA GLY A 66 32.02 -9.14 9.68
C GLY A 66 30.86 -8.27 10.15
N VAL A 67 29.62 -8.54 9.71
CA VAL A 67 28.43 -7.84 10.22
C VAL A 67 27.87 -8.60 11.44
N GLU A 68 28.10 -8.05 12.64
CA GLU A 68 27.52 -8.54 13.88
C GLU A 68 26.43 -7.59 14.40
N GLY A 69 25.29 -8.15 14.81
CA GLY A 69 24.20 -7.40 15.41
C GLY A 69 24.46 -7.08 16.88
N ALA A 70 24.03 -5.90 17.33
CA ALA A 70 24.04 -5.52 18.74
C ALA A 70 22.91 -6.19 19.56
N MET A 71 21.91 -6.77 18.88
CA MET A 71 20.76 -7.41 19.50
C MET A 71 20.60 -8.86 19.04
N GLY A 72 20.29 -9.75 19.98
CA GLY A 72 20.01 -11.15 19.67
C GLY A 72 18.82 -11.32 18.72
N GLN A 73 18.98 -12.18 17.71
CA GLN A 73 17.97 -12.44 16.67
C GLN A 73 16.59 -12.82 17.23
N GLY A 74 16.54 -13.60 18.32
CA GLY A 74 15.27 -14.01 18.95
C GLY A 74 14.46 -12.82 19.48
N LEU A 75 15.12 -11.87 20.14
CA LEU A 75 14.47 -10.64 20.63
C LEU A 75 14.03 -9.76 19.46
N ALA A 76 14.85 -9.67 18.40
CA ALA A 76 14.53 -8.93 17.19
C ALA A 76 13.27 -9.46 16.51
N LEU A 77 13.17 -10.78 16.36
CA LEU A 77 12.01 -11.45 15.80
C LEU A 77 10.76 -11.23 16.66
N LEU A 78 10.88 -11.27 17.98
CA LEU A 78 9.75 -11.06 18.88
C LEU A 78 9.19 -9.63 18.78
N ILE A 79 10.07 -8.61 18.76
CA ILE A 79 9.65 -7.21 18.59
C ILE A 79 9.07 -6.98 17.20
N ALA A 80 9.79 -7.41 16.15
CA ALA A 80 9.36 -7.26 14.77
C ALA A 80 8.01 -7.94 14.52
N GLY A 81 7.86 -9.20 14.93
CA GLY A 81 6.63 -9.97 14.79
C GLY A 81 5.49 -9.38 15.60
N GLY A 82 5.72 -9.04 16.87
CA GLY A 82 4.71 -8.45 17.75
C GLY A 82 4.17 -7.11 17.22
N CYS A 83 5.05 -6.19 16.84
CA CYS A 83 4.67 -4.91 16.25
C CYS A 83 3.96 -5.07 14.90
N SER A 84 4.40 -6.02 14.07
CA SER A 84 3.77 -6.30 12.78
C SER A 84 2.34 -6.79 12.94
N VAL A 85 2.10 -7.75 13.83
CA VAL A 85 0.75 -8.26 14.12
C VAL A 85 -0.12 -7.15 14.72
N PHE A 86 0.41 -6.40 15.68
CA PHE A 86 -0.31 -5.29 16.30
C PHE A 86 -0.74 -4.22 15.29
N ALA A 87 0.14 -3.84 14.36
CA ALA A 87 -0.17 -2.88 13.31
C ALA A 87 -1.35 -3.33 12.43
N GLN A 88 -1.43 -4.62 12.09
CA GLN A 88 -2.54 -5.15 11.30
C GLN A 88 -3.87 -5.15 12.06
N LEU A 89 -3.83 -5.51 13.35
CA LEU A 89 -5.03 -5.46 14.20
C LEU A 89 -5.53 -4.03 14.37
N LEU A 90 -4.61 -3.07 14.49
CA LEU A 90 -4.93 -1.65 14.59
C LEU A 90 -5.53 -1.11 13.28
N ALA A 91 -5.01 -1.53 12.12
CA ALA A 91 -5.55 -1.15 10.81
C ALA A 91 -7.04 -1.53 10.67
N GLY A 92 -7.42 -2.74 11.08
CA GLY A 92 -8.81 -3.19 11.05
C GLY A 92 -9.75 -2.40 11.96
N ARG A 93 -9.22 -1.72 12.98
CA ARG A 93 -10.01 -0.90 13.92
C ARG A 93 -10.11 0.56 13.51
N LEU A 94 -9.08 1.11 12.86
CA LEU A 94 -9.01 2.52 12.48
C LEU A 94 -9.68 2.82 11.12
N VAL A 95 -9.90 1.79 10.31
CA VAL A 95 -10.37 1.94 8.93
C VAL A 95 -11.84 1.57 8.85
N ALA A 96 -12.71 2.58 8.77
CA ALA A 96 -14.09 2.39 8.33
C ALA A 96 -14.13 2.03 6.84
N ASP A 97 -15.15 1.27 6.43
CA ASP A 97 -15.39 0.99 5.01
C ASP A 97 -15.72 2.28 4.24
N ALA A 98 -15.53 2.23 2.91
CA ALA A 98 -15.80 3.37 2.05
C ALA A 98 -17.30 3.68 2.01
N ASP A 99 -17.64 4.97 2.06
CA ASP A 99 -19.02 5.45 2.07
C ASP A 99 -19.60 5.44 0.64
N LEU A 100 -20.62 4.62 0.40
CA LEU A 100 -21.25 4.45 -0.91
C LEU A 100 -22.44 5.39 -1.16
N SER A 101 -22.79 6.24 -0.21
CA SER A 101 -23.97 7.12 -0.29
C SER A 101 -23.95 8.12 -1.44
N GLY A 102 -22.77 8.39 -2.02
CA GLY A 102 -22.63 9.20 -3.23
C GLY A 102 -21.18 9.59 -3.53
N GLU A 103 -20.95 10.16 -4.71
CA GLU A 103 -19.60 10.46 -5.21
C GLU A 103 -18.78 11.36 -4.28
N ALA A 104 -19.44 12.35 -3.66
CA ALA A 104 -18.79 13.32 -2.78
C ALA A 104 -18.27 12.68 -1.48
N ALA A 105 -18.93 11.63 -0.98
CA ALA A 105 -18.52 10.90 0.22
C ALA A 105 -17.59 9.73 -0.11
N PHE A 106 -17.80 9.07 -1.25
CA PHE A 106 -17.05 7.89 -1.67
C PHE A 106 -15.57 8.15 -1.92
N VAL A 107 -15.24 9.16 -2.74
CA VAL A 107 -13.85 9.43 -3.12
C VAL A 107 -12.95 9.70 -1.89
N PRO A 108 -13.29 10.64 -0.98
CA PRO A 108 -12.45 10.89 0.20
C PRO A 108 -12.39 9.70 1.16
N SER A 109 -13.50 8.99 1.38
CA SER A 109 -13.53 7.83 2.28
C SER A 109 -12.69 6.66 1.74
N PHE A 110 -12.76 6.39 0.43
CA PHE A 110 -11.95 5.36 -0.21
C PHE A 110 -10.46 5.71 -0.24
N GLN A 111 -10.11 6.97 -0.51
CA GLN A 111 -8.71 7.43 -0.44
C GLN A 111 -8.17 7.29 0.98
N ARG A 112 -8.92 7.74 1.99
CA ARG A 112 -8.54 7.59 3.41
C ARG A 112 -8.35 6.12 3.80
N TRP A 113 -9.29 5.26 3.41
CA TRP A 113 -9.22 3.81 3.63
C TRP A 113 -7.90 3.24 3.08
N PHE A 114 -7.56 3.59 1.84
CA PHE A 114 -6.33 3.12 1.19
C PHE A 114 -5.07 3.60 1.92
N PHE A 115 -4.96 4.91 2.16
CA PHE A 115 -3.74 5.47 2.78
C PHE A 115 -3.52 4.95 4.20
N VAL A 116 -4.58 4.77 4.99
CA VAL A 116 -4.45 4.20 6.33
C VAL A 116 -4.03 2.73 6.28
N ARG A 117 -4.57 1.93 5.35
CA ARG A 117 -4.13 0.53 5.19
C ARG A 117 -2.69 0.41 4.71
N VAL A 118 -2.28 1.26 3.76
CA VAL A 118 -0.88 1.33 3.31
C VAL A 118 0.03 1.70 4.48
N ALA A 119 -0.27 2.78 5.20
CA ALA A 119 0.53 3.23 6.33
C ALA A 119 0.64 2.15 7.42
N ALA A 120 -0.45 1.45 7.74
CA ALA A 120 -0.42 0.36 8.71
C ALA A 120 0.40 -0.86 8.21
N ALA A 121 0.31 -1.19 6.93
CA ALA A 121 1.12 -2.23 6.32
C ALA A 121 2.63 -1.89 6.37
N GLU A 122 2.98 -0.62 6.17
CA GLU A 122 4.38 -0.17 6.21
C GLU A 122 5.03 -0.29 7.59
N ILE A 123 4.27 -0.09 8.68
CA ILE A 123 4.80 -0.22 10.05
C ILE A 123 5.49 -1.58 10.24
N ALA A 124 4.89 -2.66 9.73
CA ALA A 124 5.47 -4.00 9.82
C ALA A 124 6.84 -4.08 9.12
N ALA A 125 6.96 -3.52 7.91
CA ALA A 125 8.22 -3.51 7.16
C ALA A 125 9.27 -2.60 7.83
N LEU A 126 8.89 -1.41 8.29
CA LEU A 126 9.80 -0.43 8.90
C LEU A 126 10.35 -0.90 10.25
N VAL A 127 9.48 -1.42 11.13
CA VAL A 127 9.93 -1.97 12.42
C VAL A 127 10.87 -3.14 12.18
N SER A 128 10.52 -4.04 11.26
CA SER A 128 11.34 -5.22 10.98
C SER A 128 12.65 -4.86 10.29
N PHE A 129 12.69 -3.78 9.49
CA PHE A 129 13.92 -3.22 8.96
C PHE A 129 14.81 -2.63 10.05
N ALA A 130 14.24 -1.86 10.99
CA ALA A 130 14.99 -1.36 12.13
C ALA A 130 15.55 -2.50 13.01
N MET A 131 14.75 -3.55 13.23
CA MET A 131 15.19 -4.73 13.98
C MET A 131 16.23 -5.56 13.21
N PHE A 132 16.15 -5.61 11.89
CA PHE A 132 17.20 -6.17 11.04
C PHE A 132 18.51 -5.41 11.22
N ILE A 133 18.51 -4.07 11.16
CA ILE A 133 19.72 -3.27 11.40
C ILE A 133 20.32 -3.59 12.78
N ALA A 134 19.48 -3.73 13.80
CA ALA A 134 19.94 -4.01 15.17
C ALA A 134 20.50 -5.43 15.35
N SER A 135 20.02 -6.42 14.58
CA SER A 135 20.37 -7.83 14.75
C SER A 135 21.25 -8.41 13.65
N ALA A 136 21.47 -7.67 12.57
CA ALA A 136 22.10 -8.14 11.32
C ALA A 136 21.43 -9.36 10.68
N ALA A 137 20.25 -9.78 11.14
CA ALA A 137 19.60 -11.00 10.71
C ALA A 137 18.52 -10.71 9.65
N ALA A 138 18.80 -11.02 8.38
CA ALA A 138 17.85 -10.79 7.27
C ALA A 138 16.48 -11.45 7.50
N LEU A 139 16.44 -12.58 8.22
CA LEU A 139 15.19 -13.26 8.55
C LEU A 139 14.20 -12.34 9.29
N VAL A 140 14.71 -11.43 10.14
CA VAL A 140 13.89 -10.46 10.87
C VAL A 140 13.16 -9.55 9.89
N TYR A 141 13.86 -9.05 8.88
CA TYR A 141 13.25 -8.25 7.82
C TYR A 141 12.25 -9.08 7.00
N ILE A 142 12.63 -10.30 6.59
CA ILE A 142 11.78 -11.15 5.72
C ILE A 142 10.42 -11.42 6.37
N VAL A 143 10.39 -11.70 7.68
CA VAL A 143 9.13 -11.92 8.41
C VAL A 143 8.24 -10.68 8.36
N GLY A 144 8.77 -9.50 8.70
CA GLY A 144 8.01 -8.26 8.65
C GLY A 144 7.60 -7.83 7.25
N GLY A 145 8.50 -7.99 6.29
CA GLY A 145 8.26 -7.73 4.88
C GLY A 145 7.14 -8.62 4.33
N ALA A 146 7.11 -9.91 4.69
CA ALA A 146 6.03 -10.81 4.31
C ALA A 146 4.68 -10.38 4.91
N VAL A 147 4.64 -9.99 6.19
CA VAL A 147 3.42 -9.45 6.83
C VAL A 147 2.97 -8.15 6.15
N SER A 148 3.91 -7.25 5.86
CA SER A 148 3.64 -5.99 5.15
C SER A 148 3.07 -6.25 3.76
N LEU A 149 3.67 -7.15 2.97
CA LEU A 149 3.19 -7.52 1.63
C LEU A 149 1.80 -8.16 1.67
N ALA A 150 1.53 -9.02 2.65
CA ALA A 150 0.22 -9.64 2.82
C ALA A 150 -0.88 -8.58 3.07
N ALA A 151 -0.60 -7.59 3.91
CA ALA A 151 -1.52 -6.49 4.14
C ALA A 151 -1.64 -5.54 2.94
N MET A 152 -0.54 -5.30 2.25
CA MET A 152 -0.50 -4.49 1.04
C MET A 152 -1.33 -5.13 -0.08
N TRP A 153 -1.34 -6.46 -0.16
CA TRP A 153 -2.18 -7.20 -1.10
C TRP A 153 -3.67 -6.97 -0.85
N ASP A 154 -4.09 -6.86 0.41
CA ASP A 154 -5.48 -6.56 0.75
C ASP A 154 -5.83 -5.08 0.48
N ALA A 155 -4.89 -4.17 0.69
CA ALA A 155 -5.03 -2.73 0.45
C ALA A 155 -5.08 -2.34 -1.05
N ARG A 156 -4.78 -3.26 -1.97
CA ARG A 156 -4.64 -2.94 -3.40
C ARG A 156 -5.94 -2.37 -3.99
N PRO A 157 -5.89 -1.28 -4.78
CA PRO A 157 -7.01 -0.82 -5.59
C PRO A 157 -7.17 -1.71 -6.85
N GLY A 158 -7.49 -2.98 -6.62
CA GLY A 158 -7.61 -4.03 -7.62
C GLY A 158 -9.00 -4.10 -8.26
N ARG A 159 -9.08 -4.71 -9.44
CA ARG A 159 -10.34 -4.87 -10.19
C ARG A 159 -11.42 -5.58 -9.39
N THR A 160 -11.06 -6.67 -8.71
CA THR A 160 -12.01 -7.45 -7.91
C THR A 160 -12.63 -6.65 -6.76
N ARG A 161 -11.87 -5.76 -6.11
CA ARG A 161 -12.38 -4.92 -5.02
C ARG A 161 -13.30 -3.84 -5.55
N LEU A 162 -12.91 -3.16 -6.64
CA LEU A 162 -13.73 -2.15 -7.28
C LEU A 162 -15.02 -2.74 -7.85
N GLY A 163 -14.98 -3.96 -8.40
CA GLY A 163 -16.16 -4.70 -8.83
C GLY A 163 -17.13 -4.95 -7.67
N ARG A 164 -16.64 -5.48 -6.55
CA ARG A 164 -17.48 -5.67 -5.36
C ARG A 164 -18.11 -4.39 -4.84
N LEU A 165 -17.36 -3.28 -4.85
CA LEU A 165 -17.91 -1.98 -4.44
C LEU A 165 -18.97 -1.45 -5.41
N GLN A 166 -18.81 -1.72 -6.72
CA GLN A 166 -19.83 -1.39 -7.71
C GLN A 166 -21.09 -2.23 -7.47
N ASP A 167 -20.94 -3.55 -7.27
CA ASP A 167 -22.07 -4.44 -6.98
C ASP A 167 -22.83 -3.96 -5.72
N SER A 168 -22.12 -3.58 -4.65
CA SER A 168 -22.75 -3.03 -3.45
C SER A 168 -23.45 -1.69 -3.68
N ALA A 169 -22.88 -0.80 -4.49
CA ALA A 169 -23.52 0.48 -4.83
C ALA A 169 -24.79 0.29 -5.69
N ASP A 170 -24.76 -0.70 -6.59
CA ASP A 170 -25.90 -1.06 -7.43
C ASP A 170 -27.02 -1.69 -6.57
N ASP A 171 -26.68 -2.54 -5.61
CA ASP A 171 -27.62 -3.15 -4.65
C ASP A 171 -28.27 -2.09 -3.72
N GLU A 172 -27.51 -1.08 -3.30
CA GLU A 172 -28.02 0.05 -2.49
C GLU A 172 -28.78 1.09 -3.33
N GLY A 173 -28.74 1.01 -4.66
CA GLY A 173 -29.44 1.91 -5.58
C GLY A 173 -28.91 3.35 -5.58
N THR A 174 -27.64 3.55 -5.21
CA THR A 174 -27.06 4.91 -5.03
C THR A 174 -26.72 5.60 -6.35
N GLY A 175 -26.72 4.87 -7.47
CA GLY A 175 -26.35 5.38 -8.80
C GLY A 175 -24.87 5.77 -8.92
N LEU A 176 -24.04 5.34 -7.98
CA LEU A 176 -22.62 5.66 -7.92
C LEU A 176 -21.81 4.86 -8.96
N GLU A 177 -21.11 5.55 -9.86
CA GLU A 177 -20.12 4.93 -10.73
C GLU A 177 -18.73 4.92 -10.05
N VAL A 178 -18.38 3.81 -9.39
CA VAL A 178 -17.20 3.65 -8.53
C VAL A 178 -15.88 3.93 -9.26
N VAL A 179 -15.71 3.37 -10.46
CA VAL A 179 -14.46 3.55 -11.23
C VAL A 179 -14.36 4.94 -11.82
N ARG A 180 -15.48 5.50 -12.31
CA ARG A 180 -15.51 6.82 -12.93
C ARG A 180 -15.23 7.92 -11.92
N SER A 181 -15.85 7.84 -10.74
CA SER A 181 -15.65 8.81 -9.66
C SER A 181 -14.18 8.95 -9.25
N LEU A 182 -13.43 7.84 -9.19
CA LEU A 182 -11.99 7.85 -8.89
C LEU A 182 -11.12 8.31 -10.08
N LYS A 183 -11.57 8.09 -11.33
CA LYS A 183 -10.86 8.54 -12.55
C LYS A 183 -11.05 10.03 -12.84
N CYS A 184 -12.19 10.60 -12.46
CA CYS A 184 -12.56 11.98 -12.75
C CYS A 184 -12.24 12.94 -11.61
N ARG A 185 -11.85 12.43 -10.42
CA ARG A 185 -11.42 13.23 -9.28
C ARG A 185 -10.00 12.89 -8.85
N GLY A 186 -9.22 13.94 -8.61
CA GLY A 186 -7.87 13.85 -8.04
C GLY A 186 -7.87 13.48 -6.56
N LEU A 187 -6.67 13.47 -5.97
CA LEU A 187 -6.53 13.26 -4.53
C LEU A 187 -7.20 14.40 -3.75
N THR A 188 -8.03 14.06 -2.77
CA THR A 188 -8.66 15.01 -1.86
C THR A 188 -7.60 15.55 -0.90
N ARG A 189 -7.62 16.87 -0.69
CA ARG A 189 -6.68 17.57 0.22
C ARG A 189 -7.22 17.61 1.64
#